data_AF-A0A6M3K3E7-F1
#
_entry.id   AF-A0A6M3K3E7-F1
#
_cell.length_a   1.000
_cell.length_b   1.000
_cell.length_c   1.000
_cell.angle_alpha   90.00
_cell.angle_beta   90.00
_cell.angle_gamma   90.00
#
_symmetry.space_group_name_H-M   'P 1'
#
loop_
_entity.id
_entity.type
_entity.pdbx_description
1 polymer ?
#
loop_
_entity_poly.entity_id
_entity_poly.type
_entity_poly.pdbx_seq_one_letter_code
_entity_poly.pdbx_strand_id
1 'polypeptide(L)' 'MTEVGIEIHYPPEQIRKRQSYTFWKQLHEWLSLPRTKEEIMMKIYEILDRKYAFGTASQAFYANESLNQILKDLE' A
#
# COMPACT_ATOMS: atom_id res chain seq x y z
N MET A 1 21.69 -6.51 -15.76
CA MET A 1 21.52 -5.20 -15.10
C MET A 1 20.12 -5.15 -14.52
N THR A 2 19.98 -5.14 -13.20
CA THR A 2 18.69 -4.86 -12.57
C THR A 2 18.81 -3.50 -11.91
N GLU A 3 18.05 -2.53 -12.41
CA GLU A 3 18.11 -1.09 -12.05
C GLU A 3 17.71 -0.76 -10.60
N VAL A 4 17.52 -1.79 -9.77
CA VAL A 4 17.32 -1.64 -8.32
C VAL A 4 18.28 -2.62 -7.69
N GLY A 5 19.18 -2.14 -6.83
CA GLY A 5 20.32 -2.88 -6.26
C GLY A 5 19.94 -4.02 -5.29
N ILE A 6 19.03 -4.90 -5.71
CA ILE A 6 18.52 -6.04 -4.96
C ILE A 6 19.01 -7.30 -5.67
N GLU A 7 19.69 -8.16 -4.91
CA GLU A 7 20.12 -9.47 -5.39
C GLU A 7 18.93 -10.44 -5.43
N ILE A 8 18.68 -11.06 -6.59
CA ILE A 8 17.56 -11.99 -6.79
C ILE A 8 18.08 -13.43 -6.68
N HIS A 9 17.81 -14.06 -5.55
CA HIS A 9 18.30 -15.42 -5.26
C HIS A 9 17.40 -16.57 -5.76
N TYR A 10 16.21 -16.28 -6.31
CA TYR A 10 15.21 -17.29 -6.67
C TYR A 10 14.70 -17.11 -8.11
N PRO A 11 14.35 -18.20 -8.82
CA PRO A 11 13.81 -18.10 -10.17
C PRO A 11 12.45 -17.39 -10.20
N PRO A 12 12.09 -16.71 -11.32
CA PRO A 12 10.85 -15.95 -11.44
C PRO A 12 9.58 -16.72 -11.07
N GLU A 13 9.52 -18.01 -11.41
CA GLU A 13 8.38 -18.90 -11.15
C GLU A 13 8.12 -19.07 -9.66
N GLN A 14 9.18 -19.06 -8.84
CA GLN A 14 9.05 -19.12 -7.38
C GLN A 14 8.67 -17.76 -6.81
N ILE A 15 9.22 -16.67 -7.35
CA ILE A 15 8.86 -15.31 -6.93
C ILE A 15 7.37 -15.05 -7.17
N ARG A 16 6.84 -15.46 -8.32
CA ARG A 16 5.42 -15.31 -8.69
C ARG A 16 4.43 -16.02 -7.75
N LYS A 17 4.89 -17.03 -7.00
CA LYS A 17 4.07 -17.77 -6.03
C LYS A 17 3.98 -17.08 -4.66
N ARG A 18 4.77 -16.03 -4.42
CA ARG A 18 4.82 -15.36 -3.11
C ARG A 18 3.58 -14.49 -2.91
N GLN A 19 3.04 -14.46 -1.69
CA GLN A 19 1.96 -13.54 -1.33
C GLN A 19 2.36 -12.07 -1.56
N SER A 20 3.63 -11.73 -1.28
CA SER A 20 4.16 -10.38 -1.52
C SER A 20 4.14 -10.01 -3.00
N TYR A 21 4.45 -10.96 -3.90
CA TYR A 21 4.36 -10.72 -5.35
C TYR A 21 2.91 -10.42 -5.76
N THR A 22 1.95 -11.23 -5.31
CA THR A 22 0.52 -11.00 -5.59
C THR A 22 0.06 -9.65 -5.07
N PHE A 23 0.45 -9.28 -3.86
CA PHE A 23 0.13 -7.98 -3.27
C PHE A 23 0.68 -6.82 -4.12
N TRP A 24 1.96 -6.85 -4.47
CA TRP A 24 2.58 -5.80 -5.28
C TRP A 24 1.98 -5.72 -6.69
N LYS A 25 1.67 -6.86 -7.29
CA LYS A 25 1.00 -6.93 -8.59
C LYS A 25 -0.37 -6.26 -8.55
N GLN A 26 -1.19 -6.57 -7.54
CA GLN A 26 -2.52 -5.96 -7.37
C GLN A 26 -2.44 -4.45 -7.14
N LEU A 27 -1.47 -3.98 -6.34
CA LEU A 27 -1.26 -2.56 -6.13
C LEU A 27 -0.84 -1.85 -7.42
N HIS A 28 0.08 -2.45 -8.19
CA HIS A 28 0.49 -1.92 -9.48
C HIS A 28 -0.67 -1.84 -10.47
N GLU A 29 -1.49 -2.90 -10.58
CA GLU A 29 -2.71 -2.89 -11.40
C GLU A 29 -3.67 -1.78 -10.95
N TRP A 30 -3.87 -1.58 -9.65
CA TRP A 30 -4.73 -0.52 -9.12
C TRP A 30 -4.22 0.90 -9.45
N LEU A 31 -2.90 1.10 -9.41
CA LEU A 31 -2.20 2.36 -9.73
C LEU A 31 -2.08 2.63 -11.24
N SER A 32 -2.29 1.62 -12.08
CA SER A 32 -2.22 1.80 -13.55
C SER A 32 -3.37 2.64 -14.12
N LEU A 33 -4.43 2.86 -13.35
CA LEU A 33 -5.54 3.73 -13.69
C LEU A 33 -5.31 5.13 -13.09
N PRO A 34 -5.79 6.22 -13.71
CA PRO A 34 -5.76 7.55 -13.10
C PRO A 34 -6.45 7.53 -11.74
N ARG A 35 -5.79 8.10 -10.74
CA ARG A 35 -6.29 8.22 -9.36
C ARG A 35 -6.11 9.64 -8.86
N THR A 36 -7.00 10.08 -8.01
CA THR A 36 -6.81 11.32 -7.26
C THR A 36 -5.82 11.10 -6.11
N LYS A 37 -5.28 12.19 -5.55
CA LYS A 37 -4.36 12.10 -4.39
C LYS A 37 -5.07 11.49 -3.18
N GLU A 38 -6.34 11.81 -3.02
CA GLU A 38 -7.24 11.33 -1.97
C GLU A 38 -7.40 9.81 -2.07
N GLU A 39 -7.68 9.29 -3.27
CA GLU A 39 -7.79 7.84 -3.51
C GLU A 39 -6.48 7.11 -3.16
N ILE A 40 -5.32 7.69 -3.53
CA ILE A 40 -4.01 7.11 -3.21
C ILE A 40 -3.78 7.10 -1.69
N MET A 41 -4.09 8.19 -1.00
CA MET A 41 -3.94 8.31 0.46
C MET A 41 -4.83 7.31 1.20
N MET A 42 -6.10 7.17 0.79
CA MET A 42 -7.00 6.15 1.31
C MET A 42 -6.47 4.74 1.05
N LYS A 43 -5.89 4.49 -0.13
CA LYS A 43 -5.33 3.18 -0.45
C LYS A 43 -4.12 2.83 0.42
N ILE A 44 -3.26 3.81 0.70
CA ILE A 44 -2.14 3.65 1.63
C ILE A 44 -2.65 3.35 3.03
N TYR A 45 -3.68 4.08 3.49
CA TYR A 45 -4.31 3.81 4.78
C TYR A 45 -4.86 2.38 4.88
N GLU A 46 -5.60 1.90 3.88
CA GLU A 46 -6.09 0.51 3.84
C GLU A 46 -4.95 -0.54 3.91
N ILE A 47 -3.83 -0.25 3.24
CA ILE A 47 -2.65 -1.12 3.23
C ILE A 47 -2.02 -1.20 4.62
N LEU A 48 -1.92 -0.05 5.31
CA LEU A 48 -1.38 0.05 6.67
C LEU A 48 -2.32 -0.63 7.69
N ASP A 49 -3.62 -0.44 7.54
CA ASP A 49 -4.63 -0.96 8.46
C ASP A 49 -4.75 -2.51 8.42
N ARG A 50 -4.48 -3.12 7.25
CA ARG A 50 -4.49 -4.59 7.10
C ARG A 50 -3.50 -5.33 7.99
N LYS A 51 -2.53 -4.65 8.63
CA LYS A 51 -1.55 -5.27 9.52
C LYS A 51 -1.13 -4.34 10.66
N TYR A 52 -2.04 -4.00 11.57
CA TYR A 52 -1.67 -3.43 12.89
C TYR A 52 -0.71 -2.23 12.83
N ALA A 53 -0.67 -1.44 11.74
CA ALA A 53 0.35 -0.40 11.59
C ALA A 53 0.25 0.69 12.66
N PHE A 54 -0.94 0.84 13.26
CA PHE A 54 -1.21 1.74 14.38
C PHE A 54 -1.27 1.01 15.73
N GLY A 55 -0.86 -0.26 15.79
CA GLY A 55 -0.70 -1.06 17.01
C GLY A 55 -1.99 -1.58 17.63
N THR A 56 -3.04 -0.75 17.73
CA THR A 56 -4.34 -1.13 18.33
C THR A 56 -5.51 -0.74 17.42
N ALA A 57 -6.66 -1.40 17.59
CA ALA A 57 -7.88 -1.08 16.84
C ALA A 57 -8.35 0.37 17.06
N SER A 58 -8.16 0.92 18.27
CA SER A 58 -8.48 2.32 18.57
C SER A 58 -7.59 3.29 17.79
N GLN A 59 -6.30 3.00 17.68
CA GLN A 59 -5.36 3.85 16.94
C GLN A 59 -5.56 3.76 15.42
N ALA A 60 -5.98 2.59 14.91
CA ALA A 60 -6.43 2.47 13.52
C ALA A 60 -7.64 3.37 13.25
N PHE A 61 -8.63 3.36 14.15
CA PHE A 61 -9.79 4.25 14.05
C PHE A 61 -9.38 5.74 14.03
N TYR A 62 -8.50 6.17 14.93
CA TYR A 62 -7.98 7.56 14.95
C TYR A 62 -7.20 7.94 13.70
N ALA A 63 -6.49 6.99 13.10
CA ALA A 63 -5.76 7.24 11.86
C ALA A 63 -6.71 7.52 10.69
N ASN A 64 -7.88 6.87 10.63
CA ASN A 64 -8.92 7.18 9.65
C ASN A 64 -9.49 8.59 9.86
N GLU A 65 -9.77 8.98 11.12
CA GLU A 65 -10.26 10.32 11.44
C GLU A 65 -9.23 11.40 11.06
N SER A 66 -7.95 11.15 11.37
CA SER A 66 -6.83 12.03 11.02
C SER A 66 -6.68 12.20 9.52
N LEU A 67 -6.80 11.11 8.75
CA LEU A 67 -6.75 11.18 7.28
C LEU A 67 -7.89 12.03 6.72
N ASN A 68 -9.13 11.79 7.18
CA ASN A 68 -10.27 12.58 6.74
C ASN A 68 -10.12 14.07 7.05
N GLN A 69 -9.51 14.42 8.19
CA GLN A 69 -9.25 15.83 8.52
C GLN A 69 -8.19 16.44 7.58
N ILE A 70 -7.09 15.74 7.31
CA ILE A 70 -6.05 16.21 6.38
C ILE A 70 -6.62 16.44 4.98
N LEU A 71 -7.47 15.53 4.48
CA LEU A 71 -8.08 15.71 3.16
C LEU A 71 -8.96 16.96 3.08
N LYS A 72 -9.69 17.29 4.15
CA LYS A 72 -10.48 18.53 4.23
C LYS A 72 -9.61 19.79 4.31
N ASP A 73 -8.49 19.73 5.01
CA ASP A 73 -7.59 20.88 5.17
C ASP A 73 -6.83 21.22 3.87
N LEU A 74 -6.79 20.29 2.91
CA LEU A 74 -6.12 20.45 1.61
C LEU A 74 -7.04 20.92 0.47
N GLU A 75 -8.36 20.97 0.70
CA GLU A 75 -9.35 21.59 -0.20
C GLU A 75 -9.33 23.12 -0.10
#